data_AF-A0A2E7PCK3-F1
#
_entry.id   AF-A0A2E7PCK3-F1
#
_cell.length_a   1.000
_cell.length_b   1.000
_cell.length_c   1.000
_cell.angle_alpha   90.00
_cell.angle_beta   90.00
_cell.angle_gamma   90.00
#
_symmetry.space_group_name_H-M   'P 1'
#
loop_
_entity.id
_entity.type
_entity.pdbx_description
1 polymer ?
#
loop_
_entity_poly.entity_id
_entity_poly.type
_entity_poly.pdbx_seq_one_letter_code
_entity_poly.pdbx_strand_id
1 'polypeptide(L)'
;MPFGGNDWLALTQEETLEPEIPICDPHHHFWDHRLARIPFQKYLLQELADDMNSGHNVRSTVFVEARSMYRAGGPDEMKPVGEVEFVQGLAAASASGLYGPGRAAASIVGHANLNLGDGVKPVLEALQAASPNRFRGIRHSVTWDPNPGI
;
A
#
# COMPACT_ATOMS: atom_id res chain seq x y z
N MET A 1 -4.30 -27.71 2.45
CA MET A 1 -4.02 -26.33 2.00
C MET A 1 -3.63 -26.35 0.54
N PRO A 2 -4.54 -26.04 -0.40
CA PRO A 2 -4.14 -25.81 -1.79
C PRO A 2 -3.13 -24.66 -1.83
N PHE A 3 -2.14 -24.76 -2.72
CA PHE A 3 -1.14 -23.71 -2.92
C PHE A 3 -1.84 -22.38 -3.22
N GLY A 4 -1.73 -21.42 -2.31
CA GLY A 4 -2.35 -20.10 -2.42
C GLY A 4 -3.70 -19.88 -1.80
N GLY A 5 -4.25 -20.88 -1.11
CA GLY A 5 -5.43 -20.70 -0.28
C GLY A 5 -5.11 -20.03 1.06
N ASN A 6 -6.12 -19.36 1.63
CA ASN A 6 -6.03 -18.69 2.93
C ASN A 6 -6.51 -19.55 4.11
N ASP A 7 -6.97 -20.80 3.89
CA ASP A 7 -7.46 -21.68 4.96
C ASP A 7 -6.44 -21.93 6.10
N TRP A 8 -5.15 -21.63 5.92
CA TRP A 8 -4.15 -21.75 6.98
C TRP A 8 -4.34 -20.68 8.06
N LEU A 9 -4.90 -19.52 7.70
CA LEU A 9 -5.29 -18.47 8.63
C LEU A 9 -6.36 -18.99 9.62
N ALA A 10 -7.16 -19.98 9.22
CA ALA A 10 -8.20 -20.57 10.08
C ALA A 10 -7.66 -21.65 11.04
N LEU A 11 -6.38 -22.03 10.97
CA LEU A 11 -5.80 -23.06 11.83
C LEU A 11 -5.70 -22.62 13.30
N THR A 12 -5.61 -21.33 13.54
CA THR A 12 -5.60 -20.75 14.89
C THR A 12 -6.32 -19.42 14.84
N GLN A 13 -7.27 -19.25 15.75
CA GLN A 13 -8.05 -18.02 15.89
C GLN A 13 -7.85 -17.52 17.31
N GLU A 14 -7.40 -16.29 17.44
CA GLU A 14 -7.20 -15.62 18.71
C GLU A 14 -8.32 -14.60 18.93
N GLU A 15 -8.73 -14.43 20.18
CA GLU A 15 -9.72 -13.41 20.53
C GLU A 15 -9.13 -12.01 20.33
N THR A 16 -9.88 -11.11 19.70
CA THR A 16 -9.48 -9.71 19.55
C THR A 16 -9.38 -9.06 20.92
N LEU A 17 -8.18 -8.63 21.29
CA LEU A 17 -7.96 -7.87 22.51
C LEU A 17 -8.31 -6.39 22.30
N GLU A 18 -8.98 -5.81 23.29
CA GLU A 18 -9.35 -4.38 23.35
C GLU A 18 -9.99 -3.88 22.03
N PRO A 19 -11.07 -4.53 21.56
CA PRO A 19 -11.66 -4.29 20.25
C PRO A 19 -12.19 -2.86 20.08
N GLU A 20 -12.35 -2.09 21.14
CA GLU A 20 -12.78 -0.70 21.11
C GLU A 20 -11.64 0.30 20.83
N ILE A 21 -10.37 -0.08 21.02
CA ILE A 21 -9.24 0.85 20.84
C ILE A 21 -9.10 1.24 19.37
N PRO A 22 -9.19 2.53 19.01
CA PRO A 22 -9.03 2.95 17.64
C PRO A 22 -7.57 2.79 17.19
N ILE A 23 -7.37 2.03 16.12
CA ILE A 23 -6.05 1.72 15.57
C ILE A 23 -5.85 2.46 14.25
N CYS A 24 -4.66 3.03 14.07
CA CYS A 24 -4.14 3.35 12.76
C CYS A 24 -3.09 2.31 12.40
N ASP A 25 -3.32 1.55 11.32
CA ASP A 25 -2.28 0.70 10.73
C ASP A 25 -1.31 1.60 9.93
N PRO A 26 -0.07 1.79 10.40
CA PRO A 26 0.85 2.73 9.77
C PRO A 26 1.54 2.18 8.53
N HIS A 27 1.30 0.92 8.14
CA HIS A 27 2.01 0.32 7.01
C HIS A 27 1.25 -0.87 6.44
N HIS A 28 0.61 -0.66 5.30
CA HIS A 28 0.18 -1.73 4.40
C HIS A 28 0.61 -1.43 2.96
N HIS A 29 0.32 -2.37 2.08
CA HIS A 29 0.62 -2.29 0.66
C HIS A 29 -0.63 -2.64 -0.15
N PHE A 30 -0.63 -2.27 -1.42
CA PHE A 30 -1.58 -2.72 -2.42
C PHE A 30 -0.82 -3.18 -3.65
N TRP A 31 -1.33 -4.23 -4.28
CA TRP A 31 -0.86 -4.63 -5.60
C TRP A 31 -1.94 -5.41 -6.34
N ASP A 32 -1.93 -5.27 -7.66
CA ASP A 32 -2.60 -6.20 -8.56
C ASP A 32 -1.58 -6.84 -9.49
N HIS A 33 -1.93 -8.03 -9.95
CA HIS A 33 -1.17 -8.88 -10.86
C HIS A 33 0.25 -9.29 -10.48
N ARG A 34 0.91 -8.64 -9.49
CA ARG A 34 2.35 -8.75 -9.11
C ARG A 34 3.18 -9.40 -10.24
N LEU A 35 4.21 -10.19 -10.01
CA LEU A 35 4.89 -11.00 -11.06
C LEU A 35 5.78 -12.01 -10.33
N ALA A 36 6.32 -11.57 -9.20
CA ALA A 36 6.97 -12.39 -8.20
C ALA A 36 6.00 -12.79 -7.08
N ARG A 37 6.39 -13.78 -6.26
CA ARG A 37 5.65 -14.26 -5.07
C ARG A 37 4.33 -14.97 -5.41
N ILE A 38 4.34 -15.84 -6.42
CA ILE A 38 3.18 -16.69 -6.76
C ILE A 38 2.89 -17.61 -5.57
N PRO A 39 1.62 -17.71 -5.10
CA PRO A 39 0.38 -17.28 -5.76
C PRO A 39 -0.23 -15.97 -5.24
N PHE A 40 0.51 -15.13 -4.51
CA PHE A 40 0.02 -13.91 -3.87
C PHE A 40 0.11 -12.68 -4.79
N GLN A 41 -0.52 -12.77 -5.95
CA GLN A 41 -0.43 -11.74 -7.00
C GLN A 41 -1.36 -10.54 -6.81
N LYS A 42 -2.31 -10.62 -5.86
CA LYS A 42 -3.33 -9.59 -5.64
C LYS A 42 -3.53 -9.33 -4.15
N TYR A 43 -3.59 -8.06 -3.79
CA TYR A 43 -4.04 -7.57 -2.50
C TYR A 43 -4.53 -6.14 -2.70
N LEU A 44 -5.85 -5.96 -2.76
CA LEU A 44 -6.52 -4.69 -3.07
C LEU A 44 -7.46 -4.31 -1.92
N LEU A 45 -8.32 -3.33 -2.19
CA LEU A 45 -9.23 -2.77 -1.20
C LEU A 45 -10.16 -3.80 -0.57
N GLN A 46 -10.60 -4.83 -1.30
CA GLN A 46 -11.46 -5.87 -0.74
C GLN A 46 -10.70 -6.70 0.29
N GLU A 47 -9.50 -7.18 -0.07
CA GLU A 47 -8.67 -7.97 0.84
C GLU A 47 -8.28 -7.16 2.09
N LEU A 48 -7.89 -5.89 1.94
CA LEU A 48 -7.62 -5.03 3.09
C LEU A 48 -8.87 -4.77 3.93
N ALA A 49 -10.05 -4.60 3.31
CA ALA A 49 -11.29 -4.39 4.06
C ALA A 49 -11.64 -5.61 4.90
N ASP A 50 -11.45 -6.82 4.38
CA ASP A 50 -11.66 -8.06 5.14
C ASP A 50 -10.73 -8.09 6.37
N ASP A 51 -9.45 -7.72 6.19
CA ASP A 51 -8.48 -7.66 7.29
C ASP A 51 -8.82 -6.56 8.32
N MET A 52 -9.16 -5.35 7.86
CA MET A 52 -9.52 -4.21 8.73
C MET A 52 -10.79 -4.46 9.54
N ASN A 53 -11.71 -5.27 9.03
CA ASN A 53 -12.99 -5.57 9.67
C ASN A 53 -12.99 -6.94 10.39
N SER A 54 -11.82 -7.56 10.57
CA SER A 54 -11.67 -8.90 11.16
C SER A 54 -11.83 -8.95 12.70
N GLY A 55 -11.94 -7.79 13.36
CA GLY A 55 -12.25 -7.70 14.79
C GLY A 55 -11.68 -6.45 15.44
N HIS A 56 -10.42 -6.12 15.17
CA HIS A 56 -9.78 -4.90 15.67
C HIS A 56 -10.43 -3.64 15.10
N ASN A 57 -10.47 -2.56 15.89
CA ASN A 57 -11.05 -1.27 15.47
C ASN A 57 -10.06 -0.42 14.65
N VAL A 58 -9.69 -0.93 13.47
CA VAL A 58 -8.81 -0.22 12.52
C VAL A 58 -9.60 0.89 11.82
N ARG A 59 -9.26 2.15 12.14
CA ARG A 59 -9.96 3.34 11.64
C ARG A 59 -9.29 3.97 10.44
N SER A 60 -7.98 3.77 10.28
CA SER A 60 -7.23 4.31 9.16
C SER A 60 -6.02 3.44 8.89
N THR A 61 -5.57 3.45 7.64
CA THR A 61 -4.32 2.81 7.26
C THR A 61 -3.43 3.76 6.48
N VAL A 62 -2.13 3.50 6.44
CA VAL A 62 -1.16 4.22 5.61
C VAL A 62 -0.58 3.27 4.57
N PHE A 63 -0.72 3.63 3.30
CA PHE A 63 -0.09 2.88 2.21
C PHE A 63 1.37 3.28 2.09
N VAL A 64 2.24 2.29 1.89
CA VAL A 64 3.66 2.49 1.60
C VAL A 64 4.01 1.84 0.25
N GLU A 65 4.83 2.50 -0.57
CA GLU A 65 5.21 2.04 -1.91
C GLU A 65 5.56 0.54 -1.98
N ALA A 66 5.12 -0.11 -3.05
CA ALA A 66 5.33 -1.54 -3.29
C ALA A 66 5.73 -1.82 -4.76
N ARG A 67 6.02 -0.78 -5.53
CA ARG A 67 6.29 -0.83 -6.97
C ARG A 67 5.10 -1.36 -7.78
N SER A 68 3.89 -1.13 -7.31
CA SER A 68 2.66 -1.52 -8.01
C SER A 68 2.18 -0.43 -8.95
N MET A 69 1.59 -0.82 -10.09
CA MET A 69 0.94 0.11 -11.03
C MET A 69 1.78 1.32 -11.45
N TYR A 70 3.10 1.14 -11.54
CA TYR A 70 3.98 2.15 -12.13
C TYR A 70 3.53 2.45 -13.57
N ARG A 71 3.66 3.72 -13.99
CA ARG A 71 3.30 4.10 -15.36
C ARG A 71 4.12 3.26 -16.36
N ALA A 72 3.45 2.74 -17.39
CA ALA A 72 4.08 1.88 -18.38
C ALA A 72 5.07 2.64 -19.30
N GLY A 73 4.94 3.96 -19.41
CA GLY A 73 5.81 4.82 -20.22
C GLY A 73 6.13 6.15 -19.54
N GLY A 74 6.91 6.98 -20.23
CA GLY A 74 7.45 8.24 -19.70
C GLY A 74 8.82 8.08 -19.05
N PRO A 75 9.41 9.19 -18.53
CA PRO A 75 10.69 9.15 -17.84
C PRO A 75 10.67 8.19 -16.65
N ASP A 76 11.77 7.47 -16.41
CA ASP A 76 11.84 6.42 -15.40
C ASP A 76 11.54 6.94 -13.99
N GLU A 77 12.02 8.14 -13.67
CA GLU A 77 11.80 8.82 -12.41
C GLU A 77 10.34 9.22 -12.18
N MET A 78 9.53 9.29 -13.24
CA MET A 78 8.10 9.66 -13.18
C MET A 78 7.17 8.44 -13.14
N LYS A 79 7.69 7.23 -13.34
CA LYS A 79 6.89 5.99 -13.28
C LYS A 79 6.20 5.76 -11.92
N PRO A 80 6.84 6.04 -10.75
CA PRO A 80 6.22 5.86 -9.44
C PRO A 80 4.96 6.70 -9.20
N VAL A 81 4.77 7.79 -9.96
CA VAL A 81 3.55 8.61 -9.85
C VAL A 81 2.30 7.77 -10.12
N GLY A 82 2.38 6.79 -11.02
CA GLY A 82 1.27 5.87 -11.32
C GLY A 82 0.80 5.06 -10.11
N GLU A 83 1.71 4.68 -9.21
CA GLU A 83 1.36 3.99 -7.98
C GLU A 83 0.52 4.89 -7.06
N VAL A 84 0.91 6.16 -6.92
CA VAL A 84 0.16 7.12 -6.10
C VAL A 84 -1.22 7.40 -6.70
N GLU A 85 -1.33 7.52 -8.02
CA GLU A 85 -2.62 7.67 -8.73
C GLU A 85 -3.54 6.46 -8.47
N PHE A 86 -2.98 5.26 -8.58
CA PHE A 86 -3.69 4.00 -8.32
C PHE A 86 -4.20 3.92 -6.89
N VAL A 87 -3.34 4.17 -5.89
CA VAL A 87 -3.72 4.11 -4.48
C VAL A 87 -4.70 5.22 -4.11
N GLN A 88 -4.57 6.41 -4.71
CA GLN A 88 -5.54 7.48 -4.54
C GLN A 88 -6.95 7.04 -4.96
N GLY A 89 -7.07 6.28 -6.05
CA GLY A 89 -8.35 5.70 -6.50
C GLY A 89 -8.94 4.74 -5.47
N LEU A 90 -8.14 3.82 -4.93
CA LEU A 90 -8.57 2.88 -3.88
C LEU A 90 -8.97 3.63 -2.59
N ALA A 91 -8.19 4.62 -2.18
CA ALA A 91 -8.47 5.44 -1.00
C ALA A 91 -9.74 6.28 -1.16
N ALA A 92 -10.05 6.76 -2.38
CA ALA A 92 -11.29 7.45 -2.69
C ALA A 92 -12.49 6.48 -2.62
N ALA A 93 -12.36 5.27 -3.17
CA ALA A 93 -13.40 4.24 -3.06
C ALA A 93 -13.67 3.86 -1.60
N SER A 94 -12.64 3.65 -0.79
CA SER A 94 -12.76 3.38 0.65
C SER A 94 -13.49 4.49 1.41
N ALA A 95 -13.26 5.76 1.04
CA ALA A 95 -13.89 6.90 1.69
C ALA A 95 -15.42 6.95 1.57
N SER A 96 -16.01 6.18 0.64
CA SER A 96 -17.46 5.99 0.56
C SER A 96 -18.06 5.35 1.82
N GLY A 97 -17.26 4.64 2.61
CA GLY A 97 -17.72 3.87 3.77
C GLY A 97 -18.36 2.52 3.42
N LEU A 98 -18.43 2.15 2.14
CA LEU A 98 -18.98 0.87 1.69
C LEU A 98 -18.11 -0.34 2.07
N TYR A 99 -16.84 -0.10 2.40
CA TYR A 99 -15.85 -1.11 2.79
C TYR A 99 -15.67 -1.18 4.32
N GLY A 100 -16.61 -0.63 5.08
CA GLY A 100 -16.56 -0.56 6.53
C GLY A 100 -16.19 0.84 7.07
N PRO A 101 -16.09 0.96 8.40
CA PRO A 101 -15.93 2.24 9.08
C PRO A 101 -14.53 2.86 8.93
N GLY A 102 -13.54 2.08 8.51
CA GLY A 102 -12.16 2.54 8.35
C GLY A 102 -11.93 3.36 7.07
N ARG A 103 -10.71 3.93 6.98
CA ARG A 103 -10.22 4.71 5.84
C ARG A 103 -8.93 4.11 5.32
N ALA A 104 -9.04 3.28 4.27
CA ALA A 104 -7.88 2.70 3.62
C ALA A 104 -7.01 3.79 2.99
N ALA A 105 -5.70 3.67 3.18
CA ALA A 105 -4.69 4.60 2.68
C ALA A 105 -5.07 6.06 2.99
N ALA A 106 -5.45 6.34 4.24
CA ALA A 106 -5.70 7.68 4.75
C ALA A 106 -4.50 8.61 4.48
N SER A 107 -3.29 8.06 4.49
CA SER A 107 -2.07 8.67 3.93
C SER A 107 -1.36 7.71 2.97
N ILE A 108 -0.58 8.30 2.05
CA ILE A 108 0.18 7.60 1.00
C ILE A 108 1.64 8.01 1.11
N VAL A 109 2.52 7.01 1.22
CA VAL A 109 3.97 7.14 1.11
C VAL A 109 4.40 6.54 -0.23
N GLY A 110 4.78 7.40 -1.18
CA GLY A 110 5.19 6.99 -2.53
C GLY A 110 6.69 6.70 -2.63
N HIS A 111 7.21 6.65 -3.86
CA HIS A 111 8.64 6.52 -4.11
C HIS A 111 9.17 7.70 -4.94
N ALA A 112 10.33 8.22 -4.57
CA ALA A 112 11.12 9.12 -5.41
C ALA A 112 12.61 8.76 -5.28
N ASN A 113 13.33 8.82 -6.41
CA ASN A 113 14.76 8.60 -6.41
C ASN A 113 15.50 9.86 -5.94
N LEU A 114 15.95 9.87 -4.69
CA LEU A 114 16.68 11.00 -4.11
C LEU A 114 18.07 11.22 -4.72
N ASN A 115 18.62 10.24 -5.47
CA ASN A 115 19.91 10.39 -6.14
C ASN A 115 19.87 11.33 -7.35
N LEU A 116 18.68 11.81 -7.75
CA LEU A 116 18.53 12.77 -8.85
C LEU A 116 18.98 14.19 -8.48
N GLY A 117 19.33 14.45 -7.21
CA GLY A 117 19.61 15.80 -6.71
C GLY A 117 18.41 16.71 -6.94
N ASP A 118 18.65 17.90 -7.52
CA ASP A 118 17.58 18.86 -7.85
C ASP A 118 16.52 18.29 -8.80
N GLY A 119 16.88 17.28 -9.60
CA GLY A 119 15.95 16.58 -10.50
C GLY A 119 14.83 15.80 -9.79
N VAL A 120 14.90 15.62 -8.47
CA VAL A 120 13.81 14.97 -7.71
C VAL A 120 12.62 15.90 -7.47
N LYS A 121 12.82 17.21 -7.51
CA LYS A 121 11.76 18.19 -7.20
C LYS A 121 10.51 18.01 -8.10
N PRO A 122 10.63 17.92 -9.44
CA PRO A 122 9.47 17.65 -10.30
C PRO A 122 8.75 16.34 -9.98
N VAL A 123 9.47 15.31 -9.52
CA VAL A 123 8.89 14.02 -9.12
C VAL A 123 8.03 14.20 -7.86
N LEU A 124 8.56 14.88 -6.84
CA LEU A 124 7.83 15.17 -5.60
C LEU A 124 6.59 16.03 -5.85
N GLU A 125 6.69 17.04 -6.71
CA GLU A 125 5.56 17.87 -7.12
C GLU A 125 4.48 17.05 -7.85
N ALA A 126 4.89 16.13 -8.74
CA ALA A 126 3.98 15.24 -9.44
C ALA A 126 3.30 14.22 -8.50
N LEU A 127 4.02 13.66 -7.53
CA LEU A 127 3.44 12.78 -6.51
C LEU A 127 2.42 13.53 -5.64
N GLN A 128 2.76 14.76 -5.23
CA GLN A 128 1.84 15.62 -4.48
C GLN A 128 0.59 15.97 -5.30
N ALA A 129 0.73 16.20 -6.61
CA ALA A 129 -0.39 16.47 -7.51
C ALA A 129 -1.27 15.24 -7.75
N ALA A 130 -0.67 14.04 -7.80
CA ALA A 130 -1.41 12.77 -7.97
C ALA A 130 -2.30 12.44 -6.76
N SER A 131 -1.91 12.86 -5.55
CA SER A 131 -2.72 12.73 -4.35
C SER A 131 -2.59 13.97 -3.46
N PRO A 132 -3.28 15.07 -3.79
CA PRO A 132 -3.15 16.34 -3.07
C PRO A 132 -3.57 16.23 -1.61
N ASN A 133 -4.54 15.37 -1.34
CA ASN A 133 -5.12 15.20 -0.01
C ASN A 133 -4.50 14.08 0.83
N ARG A 134 -3.73 13.14 0.25
CA ARG A 134 -3.22 11.96 0.98
C ARG A 134 -1.73 11.70 0.84
N PHE A 135 -1.04 12.24 -0.15
CA PHE A 135 0.42 12.11 -0.24
C PHE A 135 1.10 12.82 0.94
N ARG A 136 1.93 12.11 1.70
CA ARG A 136 2.58 12.63 2.92
C ARG A 136 4.09 12.37 3.01
N GLY A 137 4.66 11.66 2.05
CA GLY A 137 6.09 11.39 2.04
C GLY A 137 6.49 10.35 1.03
N ILE A 138 7.76 9.96 1.09
CA ILE A 138 8.35 8.95 0.23
C ILE A 138 9.07 7.90 1.06
N ARG A 139 9.23 6.71 0.47
CA ARG A 139 10.17 5.68 0.92
C ARG A 139 11.17 5.40 -0.19
N HIS A 140 12.44 5.37 0.17
CA HIS A 140 13.50 4.79 -0.66
C HIS A 140 13.89 3.46 -0.03
N SER A 141 13.62 2.35 -0.73
CA SER A 141 13.96 1.02 -0.23
C SER A 141 15.47 0.83 -0.25
N VAL A 142 16.10 0.80 0.94
CA VAL A 142 17.56 0.68 1.15
C VAL A 142 17.97 -0.67 1.73
N THR A 143 17.11 -1.68 1.65
CA THR A 143 17.43 -3.05 2.05
C THR A 143 18.66 -3.53 1.29
N TRP A 144 19.67 -3.99 2.02
CA TRP A 144 20.94 -4.46 1.48
C TRP A 144 21.42 -5.66 2.29
N ASP A 145 22.00 -6.65 1.61
CA ASP A 145 22.56 -7.85 2.22
C ASP A 145 23.93 -8.16 1.56
N PRO A 146 24.98 -8.50 2.34
CA PRO A 146 26.27 -8.91 1.77
C PRO A 146 26.20 -10.27 1.04
N ASN A 147 25.16 -11.07 1.26
CA ASN A 147 24.95 -12.35 0.62
C ASN A 147 24.58 -12.15 -0.86
N PRO A 148 25.37 -12.65 -1.82
CA PRO A 148 25.07 -12.53 -3.24
C PRO A 148 23.81 -13.30 -3.69
N GLY A 149 23.23 -14.14 -2.83
CA GLY A 149 21.99 -14.88 -3.08
C GLY A 149 20.70 -14.19 -2.62
N ILE A 150 20.77 -12.94 -2.10
CA ILE A 150 19.63 -12.14 -1.64
C ILE A 150 19.41 -10.94 -2.57
#